data_AF-A0A0B7IHT1-F1
#
_entry.id   AF-A0A0B7IHT1-F1
#
_cell.length_a   1.000
_cell.length_b   1.000
_cell.length_c   1.000
_cell.angle_alpha   90.00
_cell.angle_beta   90.00
_cell.angle_gamma   90.00
#
_symmetry.space_group_name_H-M   'P 1'
#
loop_
_entity.id
_entity.type
_entity.pdbx_description
1 polymer ?
#
loop_
_entity_poly.entity_id
_entity_poly.type
_entity_poly.pdbx_seq_one_letter_code
_entity_poly.pdbx_strand_id
1 'polypeptide(L)'
;MKQIIKLSFFLFLWSLPIVVSAQNDDDDGLVQIAPKEELPQQTNKKYLEDQFYLGLTYDLMAIAPDDVVQHSLSRGILFGFIKDIPLNKSRTIGVAAGLGYSYDLIYSNIVGIRTPEATQYSIVSSLKEANLSKNYFEYQCIELPIEFRWRTSTEKSHKFWRVYTGMRIGYVVSSENLFKKDDLNISFQNPDLNRKWHFKVFTAFGYNALNFFVQYNFTPLFKGVKTSDNTSLDTNILQMGLMFYIL
;
A
#
# COMPACT_ATOMS: atom_id res chain seq x y z
N MET A 1 20.42 0.38 33.11
CA MET A 1 19.29 1.24 33.48
C MET A 1 19.12 2.32 32.42
N LYS A 2 18.14 2.15 31.53
CA LYS A 2 17.56 3.19 30.67
C LYS A 2 16.21 2.69 30.16
N GLN A 3 15.32 3.64 29.91
CA GLN A 3 13.90 3.61 30.27
C GLN A 3 13.01 2.70 29.40
N ILE A 4 12.08 2.04 30.08
CA ILE A 4 10.90 1.38 29.53
C ILE A 4 9.95 2.48 29.02
N ILE A 5 9.87 2.64 27.69
CA ILE A 5 8.78 3.40 27.05
C ILE A 5 7.70 2.37 26.74
N LYS A 6 6.65 2.36 27.58
CA LYS A 6 5.42 1.60 27.31
C LYS A 6 4.73 2.22 26.10
N LEU A 7 4.71 1.50 24.98
CA LEU A 7 3.98 1.85 23.77
C LEU A 7 2.48 1.56 23.97
N SER A 8 1.81 2.42 24.74
CA SER A 8 0.35 2.50 24.78
C SER A 8 -0.11 3.48 23.69
N PHE A 9 -0.16 3.02 22.44
CA PHE A 9 -0.75 3.78 21.33
C PHE A 9 -1.47 2.87 20.36
N PHE A 10 -2.42 2.08 20.88
CA PHE A 10 -3.32 1.29 20.04
C PHE A 10 -4.63 1.12 20.79
N LEU A 11 -5.50 2.15 20.76
CA LEU A 11 -6.96 2.09 21.01
C LEU A 11 -7.65 3.48 21.05
N PHE A 12 -7.17 4.49 20.32
CA PHE A 12 -7.80 5.83 20.30
C PHE A 12 -8.17 6.33 18.90
N LEU A 13 -8.54 5.43 17.98
CA LEU A 13 -9.01 5.78 16.64
C LEU A 13 -10.41 5.24 16.30
N TRP A 14 -11.14 4.71 17.30
CA TRP A 14 -12.47 4.11 17.11
C TRP A 14 -13.63 4.91 17.73
N SER A 15 -13.41 6.15 18.21
CA SER A 15 -14.46 6.95 18.85
C SER A 15 -14.58 8.39 18.37
N LEU A 16 -14.00 8.77 17.22
CA LEU A 16 -14.31 10.07 16.63
C LEU A 16 -15.63 9.93 15.84
N PRO A 17 -16.72 10.61 16.24
CA PRO A 17 -17.87 10.76 15.36
C PRO A 17 -17.42 11.59 14.15
N ILE A 18 -17.23 10.94 13.01
CA ILE A 18 -16.98 11.61 11.74
C ILE A 18 -18.31 12.26 11.33
N VAL A 19 -18.57 13.47 11.82
CA VAL A 19 -19.59 14.35 11.25
C VAL A 19 -18.89 15.15 10.16
N VAL A 20 -18.85 14.60 8.95
CA VAL A 20 -18.49 15.36 7.74
C VAL A 20 -19.79 15.96 7.23
N SER A 21 -19.99 17.24 7.50
CA SER A 21 -20.97 18.06 6.79
C SER A 21 -20.53 18.18 5.33
N ALA A 22 -21.33 17.64 4.41
CA ALA A 22 -21.17 17.88 2.99
C ALA A 22 -21.43 19.38 2.73
N GLN A 23 -20.38 20.10 2.32
CA GLN A 23 -20.54 21.40 1.68
C GLN A 23 -21.13 21.15 0.29
N ASN A 24 -22.33 21.67 0.04
CA ASN A 24 -22.83 21.80 -1.33
C ASN A 24 -22.11 22.98 -1.97
N ASP A 25 -21.17 22.69 -2.88
CA ASP A 25 -20.59 23.69 -3.77
C ASP A 25 -21.60 23.96 -4.90
N ASP A 26 -22.57 24.83 -4.64
CA ASP A 26 -23.53 25.33 -5.63
C ASP A 26 -23.05 26.62 -6.34
N ASP A 27 -21.75 26.94 -6.26
CA ASP A 27 -21.19 28.13 -6.94
C ASP A 27 -20.32 27.71 -8.14
N ASP A 28 -20.94 27.65 -9.31
CA ASP A 28 -20.32 27.32 -10.60
C ASP A 28 -20.01 28.55 -11.48
N GLY A 29 -20.15 29.77 -10.95
CA GLY A 29 -19.54 30.98 -11.55
C GLY A 29 -19.96 31.30 -13.00
N LEU A 30 -21.07 30.74 -13.49
CA LEU A 30 -21.58 30.97 -14.84
C LEU A 30 -22.86 31.83 -14.82
N VAL A 31 -23.02 32.68 -15.83
CA VAL A 31 -24.24 33.48 -16.03
C VAL A 31 -25.42 32.55 -16.28
N GLN A 32 -26.51 32.72 -15.52
CA GLN A 32 -27.76 31.96 -15.69
C GLN A 32 -28.34 32.18 -17.10
N ILE A 33 -28.16 31.20 -17.97
CA ILE A 33 -28.94 31.05 -19.19
C ILE A 33 -30.18 30.23 -18.83
N ALA A 34 -31.35 30.69 -19.26
CA ALA A 34 -32.67 30.15 -18.90
C ALA A 34 -32.75 28.61 -19.01
N PRO A 35 -33.59 27.94 -18.19
CA PRO A 35 -33.62 26.48 -18.13
C PRO A 35 -34.02 25.88 -19.48
N LYS A 36 -33.11 25.12 -20.08
CA LYS A 36 -33.46 24.19 -21.15
C LYS A 36 -34.19 23.03 -20.50
N GLU A 37 -35.44 22.78 -20.88
CA GLU A 37 -36.16 21.58 -20.46
C GLU A 37 -35.40 20.35 -20.98
N GLU A 38 -34.59 19.76 -20.11
CA GLU A 38 -34.02 18.45 -20.34
C GLU A 38 -35.13 17.41 -20.09
N LEU A 39 -35.51 16.71 -21.15
CA LEU A 39 -36.30 15.48 -21.06
C LEU A 39 -35.76 14.61 -19.93
N PRO A 40 -36.61 13.96 -19.11
CA PRO A 40 -36.14 13.15 -17.99
C PRO A 40 -35.24 12.03 -18.54
N GLN A 41 -33.94 12.26 -18.47
CA GLN A 41 -32.95 11.30 -18.89
C GLN A 41 -33.13 10.15 -17.91
N GLN A 42 -33.61 9.02 -18.43
CA GLN A 42 -33.83 7.82 -17.64
C GLN A 42 -32.45 7.38 -17.14
N THR A 43 -32.04 7.86 -15.97
CA THR A 43 -30.73 7.56 -15.41
C THR A 43 -30.67 6.07 -15.23
N ASN A 44 -29.78 5.44 -15.99
CA ASN A 44 -29.65 4.00 -16.00
C ASN A 44 -29.21 3.61 -14.58
N LYS A 45 -30.14 3.06 -13.79
CA LYS A 45 -29.98 2.77 -12.36
C LYS A 45 -28.94 1.67 -12.07
N LYS A 46 -28.04 1.36 -13.00
CA LYS A 46 -27.06 0.26 -12.94
C LYS A 46 -25.66 0.68 -13.42
N TYR A 47 -25.22 1.90 -13.13
CA TYR A 47 -23.79 2.21 -13.27
C TYR A 47 -23.01 1.48 -12.16
N LEU A 48 -22.05 0.65 -12.56
CA LEU A 48 -21.05 0.03 -11.69
C LEU A 48 -19.75 0.80 -11.90
N GLU A 49 -19.13 1.26 -10.82
CA GLU A 49 -17.83 1.93 -10.86
C GLU A 49 -16.71 0.88 -10.80
N ASP A 50 -16.68 0.00 -11.78
CA ASP A 50 -15.52 -0.87 -11.99
C ASP A 50 -14.32 0.03 -12.26
N GLN A 51 -13.28 -0.12 -11.45
CA GLN A 51 -12.16 0.83 -11.42
C GLN A 51 -10.86 0.11 -11.68
N PHE A 52 -10.04 0.71 -12.54
CA PHE A 52 -8.62 0.50 -12.45
C PHE A 52 -8.06 1.40 -11.34
N TYR A 53 -7.05 0.91 -10.64
CA TYR A 53 -6.31 1.74 -9.70
C TYR A 53 -4.83 1.71 -10.03
N LEU A 54 -4.17 2.83 -9.76
CA LEU A 54 -2.71 2.98 -9.79
C LEU A 54 -2.31 3.67 -8.49
N GLY A 55 -1.30 3.14 -7.81
CA GLY A 55 -0.75 3.72 -6.59
C GLY A 55 0.76 3.78 -6.62
N LEU A 56 1.28 4.82 -5.99
CA LEU A 56 2.70 5.03 -5.76
C LEU A 56 2.94 5.04 -4.25
N THR A 57 3.95 4.32 -3.79
CA THR A 57 4.22 4.16 -2.35
C THR A 57 5.61 4.60 -1.99
N TYR A 58 5.71 5.16 -0.80
CA TYR A 58 6.91 5.22 0.00
C TYR A 58 6.81 4.15 1.08
N ASP A 59 7.82 3.28 1.13
CA ASP A 59 7.82 2.10 1.98
C ASP A 59 8.73 2.31 3.19
N LEU A 60 8.22 2.06 4.38
CA LEU A 60 8.92 2.23 5.64
C LEU A 60 9.00 0.91 6.40
N MET A 61 10.20 0.54 6.85
CA MET A 61 10.38 -0.51 7.85
C MET A 61 9.87 -0.02 9.21
N ALA A 62 8.62 -0.32 9.53
CA ALA A 62 7.92 0.22 10.69
C ALA A 62 8.20 -0.55 11.99
N ILE A 63 8.36 -1.88 11.87
CA ILE A 63 8.78 -2.74 12.97
C ILE A 63 9.91 -3.58 12.42
N ALA A 64 11.10 -3.43 12.98
CA ALA A 64 12.30 -4.14 12.59
C ALA A 64 13.15 -4.43 13.83
N PRO A 65 14.08 -5.40 13.77
CA PRO A 65 15.09 -5.60 14.81
C PRO A 65 15.95 -4.33 15.01
N ASP A 66 16.49 -4.14 16.22
CA ASP A 66 17.19 -2.90 16.62
C ASP A 66 18.34 -2.49 15.68
N ASP A 67 19.07 -3.48 15.14
CA ASP A 67 20.22 -3.23 14.25
C ASP A 67 19.82 -3.07 12.78
N VAL A 68 18.56 -3.31 12.41
CA VAL A 68 18.07 -3.17 11.04
C VAL A 68 17.69 -1.72 10.76
N VAL A 69 18.36 -1.14 9.77
CA VAL A 69 18.20 0.26 9.38
C VAL A 69 17.84 0.35 7.90
N GLN A 70 16.75 1.07 7.63
CA GLN A 70 16.40 1.51 6.29
C GLN A 70 17.29 2.68 5.88
N HIS A 71 17.79 2.64 4.66
CA HIS A 71 18.54 3.74 4.05
C HIS A 71 17.92 4.08 2.69
N SER A 72 18.26 5.22 2.08
CA SER A 72 17.72 5.62 0.77
C SER A 72 16.16 5.66 0.70
N LEU A 73 15.62 5.91 -0.50
CA LEU A 73 14.19 5.98 -0.75
C LEU A 73 13.64 4.60 -1.17
N SER A 74 13.08 3.85 -0.22
CA SER A 74 12.28 2.65 -0.49
C SER A 74 10.91 3.02 -1.06
N ARG A 75 10.47 2.35 -2.11
CA ARG A 75 9.31 2.76 -2.91
C ARG A 75 8.63 1.56 -3.56
N GLY A 76 7.37 1.74 -3.91
CA GLY A 76 6.60 0.75 -4.64
C GLY A 76 5.60 1.37 -5.62
N ILE A 77 5.09 0.51 -6.48
CA ILE A 77 4.01 0.79 -7.41
C ILE A 77 3.00 -0.35 -7.28
N LEU A 78 1.73 0.00 -7.22
CA LEU A 78 0.64 -0.96 -7.24
C LEU A 78 -0.34 -0.56 -8.32
N PHE A 79 -0.93 -1.54 -9.00
CA PHE A 79 -2.02 -1.30 -9.92
C PHE A 79 -2.96 -2.49 -9.93
N GLY A 80 -4.17 -2.31 -10.41
CA GLY A 80 -5.12 -3.41 -10.48
C GLY A 80 -6.47 -3.01 -11.00
N PHE A 81 -7.34 -4.00 -11.03
CA PHE A 81 -8.74 -3.84 -11.37
C PHE A 81 -9.58 -4.26 -10.17
N ILE A 82 -10.63 -3.51 -9.88
CA ILE A 82 -11.52 -3.77 -8.77
C ILE A 82 -12.96 -3.54 -9.17
N LYS A 83 -13.79 -4.55 -8.91
CA LYS A 83 -15.21 -4.56 -9.23
C LYS A 83 -16.01 -4.00 -8.07
N ASP A 84 -16.79 -2.97 -8.33
CA ASP A 84 -17.59 -2.28 -7.31
C ASP A 84 -18.97 -2.91 -7.15
N ILE A 85 -19.39 -3.14 -5.91
CA ILE A 85 -20.70 -3.72 -5.57
C ILE A 85 -21.41 -2.78 -4.59
N PRO A 86 -22.32 -1.91 -5.07
CA PRO A 86 -23.04 -0.98 -4.21
C PRO A 86 -24.01 -1.74 -3.29
N LEU A 87 -24.01 -1.37 -2.01
CA LEU A 87 -24.88 -1.96 -0.98
C LEU A 87 -26.16 -1.14 -0.74
N ASN A 88 -26.23 0.10 -1.22
CA ASN A 88 -27.40 0.97 -1.09
C ASN A 88 -27.81 1.63 -2.41
N LYS A 89 -29.07 2.10 -2.47
CA LYS A 89 -29.64 2.71 -3.69
C LYS A 89 -28.89 3.97 -4.12
N SER A 90 -28.45 4.78 -3.16
CA SER A 90 -27.65 5.98 -3.40
C SER A 90 -26.18 5.67 -3.73
N ARG A 91 -25.76 4.40 -3.67
CA ARG A 91 -24.39 3.92 -3.94
C ARG A 91 -23.30 4.55 -3.09
N THR A 92 -23.64 5.22 -1.98
CA THR A 92 -22.65 5.82 -1.07
C THR A 92 -21.90 4.79 -0.23
N ILE A 93 -22.42 3.56 -0.14
CA ILE A 93 -21.79 2.44 0.58
C ILE A 93 -21.69 1.25 -0.37
N GLY A 94 -20.52 0.61 -0.39
CA GLY A 94 -20.26 -0.53 -1.24
C GLY A 94 -19.23 -1.49 -0.65
N VAL A 95 -19.13 -2.65 -1.27
CA VAL A 95 -17.99 -3.54 -1.14
C VAL A 95 -17.37 -3.76 -2.51
N ALA A 96 -16.10 -4.04 -2.57
CA ALA A 96 -15.44 -4.32 -3.82
C ALA A 96 -14.39 -5.42 -3.67
N ALA A 97 -14.16 -6.14 -4.76
CA ALA A 97 -13.16 -7.18 -4.83
C ALA A 97 -12.49 -7.16 -6.20
N GLY A 98 -11.22 -7.50 -6.25
CA GLY A 98 -10.43 -7.29 -7.46
C GLY A 98 -9.22 -8.20 -7.59
N LEU A 99 -8.39 -7.83 -8.56
CA LEU A 99 -7.08 -8.40 -8.79
C LEU A 99 -6.08 -7.25 -8.95
N GLY A 100 -4.99 -7.34 -8.20
CA GLY A 100 -3.92 -6.36 -8.16
C GLY A 100 -2.57 -6.96 -8.47
N TYR A 101 -1.64 -6.08 -8.77
CA TYR A 101 -0.22 -6.36 -8.85
C TYR A 101 0.53 -5.27 -8.09
N SER A 102 1.55 -5.65 -7.33
CA SER A 102 2.47 -4.70 -6.69
C SER A 102 3.91 -5.05 -7.01
N TYR A 103 4.74 -4.03 -7.13
CA TYR A 103 6.19 -4.11 -7.12
C TYR A 103 6.70 -3.18 -6.03
N ASP A 104 7.49 -3.72 -5.13
CA ASP A 104 8.04 -3.00 -3.98
C ASP A 104 9.57 -3.13 -3.98
N LEU A 105 10.27 -2.04 -3.69
CA LEU A 105 11.73 -1.96 -3.61
C LEU A 105 12.13 -1.33 -2.27
N ILE A 106 12.82 -2.10 -1.44
CA ILE A 106 13.15 -1.76 -0.06
C ILE A 106 14.66 -1.79 0.15
N TYR A 107 15.23 -0.63 0.47
CA TYR A 107 16.64 -0.48 0.84
C TYR A 107 16.82 -0.69 2.34
N SER A 108 17.75 -1.56 2.73
CA SER A 108 18.10 -1.78 4.15
C SER A 108 19.56 -2.18 4.31
N ASN A 109 20.06 -2.26 5.53
CA ASN A 109 21.39 -2.78 5.82
C ASN A 109 21.42 -4.32 6.02
N ILE A 110 20.34 -5.03 5.69
CA ILE A 110 20.32 -6.50 5.67
C ILE A 110 21.00 -6.97 4.39
N VAL A 111 22.08 -7.73 4.48
CA VAL A 111 22.79 -8.27 3.32
C VAL A 111 22.57 -9.77 3.26
N GLY A 112 22.00 -10.22 2.14
CA GLY A 112 21.86 -11.64 1.83
C GLY A 112 22.96 -12.09 0.88
N ILE A 113 23.57 -13.25 1.13
CA ILE A 113 24.50 -13.93 0.22
C ILE A 113 23.94 -15.31 -0.11
N ARG A 114 23.82 -15.62 -1.40
CA ARG A 114 23.30 -16.90 -1.87
C ARG A 114 24.42 -17.94 -1.94
N THR A 115 24.24 -19.05 -1.22
CA THR A 115 25.01 -20.30 -1.42
C THR A 115 24.14 -21.30 -2.21
N PRO A 116 24.71 -22.42 -2.69
CA PRO A 116 23.92 -23.45 -3.37
C PRO A 116 22.76 -23.99 -2.49
N GLU A 117 22.96 -24.08 -1.18
CA GLU A 117 22.02 -24.66 -0.23
C GLU A 117 21.01 -23.63 0.29
N ALA A 118 21.49 -22.44 0.68
CA ALA A 118 20.70 -21.47 1.43
C ALA A 118 21.09 -20.01 1.15
N THR A 119 20.26 -19.08 1.62
CA THR A 119 20.63 -17.67 1.69
C THR A 119 21.11 -17.37 3.10
N GLN A 120 22.34 -16.88 3.23
CA GLN A 120 22.89 -16.44 4.50
C GLN A 120 22.68 -14.94 4.65
N TYR A 121 22.13 -14.52 5.78
CA TYR A 121 21.86 -13.11 6.06
C TYR A 121 22.76 -12.58 7.16
N SER A 122 23.14 -11.32 7.00
CA SER A 122 23.88 -10.52 7.99
C SER A 122 23.33 -9.10 8.01
N ILE A 123 23.49 -8.42 9.13
CA ILE A 123 23.15 -7.00 9.27
C ILE A 123 24.48 -6.25 9.30
N VAL A 124 24.68 -5.32 8.36
CA VAL A 124 25.91 -4.49 8.35
C VAL A 124 25.69 -3.21 9.14
N SER A 125 26.63 -2.87 10.02
CA SER A 125 26.62 -1.62 10.80
C SER A 125 26.74 -0.39 9.89
N SER A 126 27.56 -0.50 8.84
CA SER A 126 27.85 0.57 7.90
C SER A 126 28.05 0.01 6.50
N LEU A 127 27.22 0.46 5.55
CA LEU A 127 27.37 0.10 4.14
C LEU A 127 28.73 0.54 3.59
N LYS A 128 29.24 1.70 4.03
CA LYS A 128 30.53 2.22 3.59
C LYS A 128 31.69 1.34 4.04
N GLU A 129 31.67 0.87 5.29
CA GLU A 129 32.71 -0.03 5.83
C GLU A 129 32.66 -1.40 5.16
N ALA A 130 31.47 -1.85 4.74
CA ALA A 130 31.28 -3.08 3.98
C ALA A 130 31.57 -2.93 2.47
N ASN A 131 32.04 -1.76 2.01
CA ASN A 131 32.20 -1.40 0.59
C ASN A 131 30.92 -1.59 -0.26
N LEU A 132 29.76 -1.38 0.35
CA LEU A 132 28.46 -1.46 -0.28
C LEU A 132 27.97 -0.06 -0.67
N SER A 133 27.76 0.14 -1.97
CA SER A 133 27.19 1.39 -2.49
C SER A 133 25.67 1.35 -2.63
N LYS A 134 25.10 0.15 -2.77
CA LYS A 134 23.66 -0.12 -2.90
C LYS A 134 23.36 -1.47 -2.27
N ASN A 135 22.26 -1.55 -1.54
CA ASN A 135 21.73 -2.81 -1.01
C ASN A 135 20.22 -2.71 -0.87
N TYR A 136 19.48 -3.54 -1.60
CA TYR A 136 18.03 -3.55 -1.55
C TYR A 136 17.44 -4.92 -1.89
N PHE A 137 16.17 -5.04 -1.50
CA PHE A 137 15.30 -6.16 -1.76
C PHE A 137 14.18 -5.66 -2.64
N GLU A 138 13.85 -6.38 -3.71
CA GLU A 138 12.66 -6.10 -4.48
C GLU A 138 11.80 -7.34 -4.60
N TYR A 139 10.48 -7.14 -4.64
CA TYR A 139 9.55 -8.24 -4.81
C TYR A 139 8.29 -7.79 -5.55
N GLN A 140 7.70 -8.76 -6.24
CA GLN A 140 6.50 -8.61 -7.04
C GLN A 140 5.41 -9.48 -6.45
N CYS A 141 4.22 -8.93 -6.24
CA CYS A 141 3.06 -9.65 -5.72
C CYS A 141 1.89 -9.60 -6.70
N ILE A 142 1.15 -10.69 -6.80
CA ILE A 142 -0.24 -10.67 -7.26
C ILE A 142 -1.11 -10.59 -6.02
N GLU A 143 -2.09 -9.68 -6.02
CA GLU A 143 -2.90 -9.36 -4.86
C GLU A 143 -4.40 -9.54 -5.14
N LEU A 144 -5.13 -10.00 -4.13
CA LEU A 144 -6.59 -10.04 -4.09
C LEU A 144 -7.07 -8.97 -3.11
N PRO A 145 -7.36 -7.74 -3.58
CA PRO A 145 -7.95 -6.70 -2.75
C PRO A 145 -9.42 -6.97 -2.46
N ILE A 146 -9.82 -6.74 -1.21
CA ILE A 146 -11.20 -6.72 -0.75
C ILE A 146 -11.40 -5.41 0.03
N GLU A 147 -12.36 -4.60 -0.40
CA GLU A 147 -12.58 -3.25 0.09
C GLU A 147 -14.00 -3.06 0.60
N PHE A 148 -14.12 -2.38 1.73
CA PHE A 148 -15.31 -1.61 2.09
C PHE A 148 -15.15 -0.19 1.53
N ARG A 149 -16.22 0.33 0.95
CA ARG A 149 -16.21 1.62 0.26
C ARG A 149 -17.28 2.53 0.81
N TRP A 150 -16.86 3.72 1.21
CA TRP A 150 -17.74 4.83 1.54
C TRP A 150 -17.41 6.04 0.67
N ARG A 151 -18.44 6.68 0.13
CA ARG A 151 -18.32 7.89 -0.70
C ARG A 151 -19.51 8.81 -0.53
N THR A 152 -19.29 10.12 -0.68
CA THR A 152 -20.35 11.14 -0.67
C THR A 152 -20.87 11.46 -2.09
N SER A 153 -20.75 10.52 -3.03
CA SER A 153 -21.13 10.71 -4.43
C SER A 153 -22.64 10.92 -4.62
N THR A 154 -23.01 11.78 -5.56
CA THR A 154 -24.40 11.91 -6.06
C THR A 154 -24.48 11.44 -7.50
N GLU A 155 -25.67 11.10 -8.01
CA GLU A 155 -25.86 10.62 -9.39
C GLU A 155 -25.39 11.62 -10.47
N LYS A 156 -25.20 12.89 -10.11
CA LYS A 156 -24.90 13.99 -11.03
C LYS A 156 -23.49 14.59 -10.87
N SER A 157 -22.75 14.26 -9.80
CA SER A 157 -21.47 14.90 -9.51
C SER A 157 -20.31 13.91 -9.42
N HIS A 158 -19.22 14.23 -10.13
CA HIS A 158 -17.94 13.51 -10.05
C HIS A 158 -17.01 14.05 -8.95
N LYS A 159 -17.42 15.11 -8.24
CA LYS A 159 -16.66 15.66 -7.10
C LYS A 159 -17.23 15.11 -5.80
N PHE A 160 -16.49 14.20 -5.17
CA PHE A 160 -16.92 13.60 -3.91
C PHE A 160 -15.75 13.15 -3.05
N TRP A 161 -16.02 13.03 -1.75
CA TRP A 161 -15.14 12.42 -0.77
C TRP A 161 -15.25 10.91 -0.81
N ARG A 162 -14.12 10.25 -0.59
CA ARG A 162 -13.96 8.80 -0.64
C ARG A 162 -13.19 8.34 0.59
N VAL A 163 -13.64 7.26 1.21
CA VAL A 163 -12.88 6.49 2.20
C VAL A 163 -13.06 5.02 1.89
N TYR A 164 -12.01 4.40 1.36
CA TYR A 164 -11.99 2.97 1.03
C TYR A 164 -11.02 2.29 1.98
N THR A 165 -11.46 1.24 2.65
CA THR A 165 -10.63 0.51 3.60
C THR A 165 -10.81 -0.98 3.42
N GLY A 166 -9.77 -1.76 3.65
CA GLY A 166 -9.85 -3.17 3.34
C GLY A 166 -8.56 -3.92 3.58
N MET A 167 -8.48 -5.08 2.96
CA MET A 167 -7.35 -5.98 3.04
C MET A 167 -6.90 -6.42 1.66
N ARG A 168 -5.62 -6.78 1.55
CA ARG A 168 -5.02 -7.38 0.37
C ARG A 168 -4.36 -8.69 0.77
N ILE A 169 -4.75 -9.75 0.10
CA ILE A 169 -4.11 -11.06 0.20
C ILE A 169 -3.18 -11.18 -0.99
N GLY A 170 -1.87 -11.12 -0.74
CA GLY A 170 -0.84 -11.14 -1.77
C GLY A 170 -0.10 -12.47 -1.85
N TYR A 171 0.33 -12.85 -3.04
CA TYR A 171 1.27 -13.94 -3.28
C TYR A 171 2.49 -13.40 -4.02
N VAL A 172 3.67 -13.54 -3.40
CA VAL A 172 4.94 -13.12 -3.99
C VAL A 172 5.29 -14.04 -5.16
N VAL A 173 5.30 -13.50 -6.37
CA VAL A 173 5.60 -14.26 -7.59
C VAL A 173 7.08 -14.25 -7.96
N SER A 174 7.78 -13.19 -7.57
CA SER A 174 9.20 -13.02 -7.80
C SER A 174 9.78 -12.12 -6.72
N SER A 175 11.03 -12.38 -6.34
CA SER A 175 11.78 -11.53 -5.44
C SER A 175 13.27 -11.64 -5.72
N GLU A 176 13.96 -10.52 -5.67
CA GLU A 176 15.39 -10.41 -5.96
C GLU A 176 16.08 -9.60 -4.86
N ASN A 177 17.25 -10.07 -4.46
CA ASN A 177 18.17 -9.31 -3.63
C ASN A 177 19.24 -8.74 -4.54
N LEU A 178 19.56 -7.46 -4.37
CA LEU A 178 20.65 -6.83 -5.10
C LEU A 178 21.52 -6.02 -4.15
N PHE A 179 22.82 -6.24 -4.25
CA PHE A 179 23.81 -5.39 -3.62
C PHE A 179 24.99 -5.11 -4.56
N LYS A 180 25.59 -3.94 -4.39
CA LYS A 180 26.75 -3.51 -5.20
C LYS A 180 27.97 -3.37 -4.30
N LYS A 181 28.94 -4.27 -4.47
CA LYS A 181 30.19 -4.36 -3.71
C LYS A 181 31.40 -4.17 -4.62
N ASP A 182 32.31 -3.24 -4.29
CA ASP A 182 33.55 -3.00 -5.05
C ASP A 182 33.30 -2.84 -6.58
N ASP A 183 32.26 -2.08 -6.92
CA ASP A 183 31.74 -1.89 -8.29
C ASP A 183 31.11 -3.10 -9.01
N LEU A 184 31.06 -4.26 -8.36
CA LEU A 184 30.35 -5.43 -8.86
C LEU A 184 28.90 -5.45 -8.37
N ASN A 185 27.97 -5.57 -9.31
CA ASN A 185 26.56 -5.83 -9.00
C ASN A 185 26.37 -7.34 -8.79
N ILE A 186 25.90 -7.71 -7.60
CA ILE A 186 25.54 -9.08 -7.27
C ILE A 186 24.04 -9.09 -7.03
N SER A 187 23.34 -9.92 -7.80
CA SER A 187 21.91 -10.12 -7.61
C SER A 187 21.52 -11.59 -7.71
N PHE A 188 20.46 -11.95 -7.00
CA PHE A 188 19.95 -13.32 -6.99
C PHE A 188 18.48 -13.37 -6.58
N GLN A 189 17.76 -14.36 -7.10
CA GLN A 189 16.40 -14.64 -6.64
C GLN A 189 16.41 -15.09 -5.19
N ASN A 190 15.59 -14.44 -4.37
CA ASN A 190 15.53 -14.73 -2.94
C ASN A 190 14.43 -15.78 -2.62
N PRO A 191 14.78 -17.06 -2.35
CA PRO A 191 13.77 -18.08 -2.06
C PRO A 191 13.05 -17.88 -0.71
N ASP A 192 13.61 -17.08 0.21
CA ASP A 192 12.98 -16.84 1.51
C ASP A 192 11.81 -15.88 1.42
N LEU A 193 11.84 -14.97 0.43
CA LEU A 193 10.77 -14.04 0.10
C LEU A 193 9.85 -14.60 -0.99
N ASN A 194 10.40 -15.36 -1.94
CA ASN A 194 9.66 -15.85 -3.09
C ASN A 194 8.59 -16.88 -2.69
N ARG A 195 7.46 -16.87 -3.41
CA ARG A 195 6.36 -17.84 -3.24
C ARG A 195 5.75 -17.84 -1.83
N LYS A 196 5.74 -16.67 -1.18
CA LYS A 196 5.14 -16.47 0.14
C LYS A 196 3.83 -15.72 0.04
N TRP A 197 2.92 -16.02 0.97
CA TRP A 197 1.66 -15.30 1.13
C TRP A 197 1.83 -14.13 2.09
N HIS A 198 1.32 -12.98 1.69
CA HIS A 198 1.36 -11.74 2.47
C HIS A 198 -0.06 -11.25 2.75
N PHE A 199 -0.26 -10.75 3.95
CA PHE A 199 -1.51 -10.12 4.34
C PHE A 199 -1.26 -8.65 4.66
N LYS A 200 -2.05 -7.78 4.05
CA LYS A 200 -1.95 -6.33 4.19
C LYS A 200 -3.32 -5.75 4.52
N VAL A 201 -3.36 -4.70 5.31
CA VAL A 201 -4.57 -3.87 5.49
C VAL A 201 -4.28 -2.45 5.03
N PHE A 202 -5.28 -1.76 4.54
CA PHE A 202 -5.10 -0.41 4.05
C PHE A 202 -6.34 0.45 4.21
N THR A 203 -6.10 1.75 4.16
CA THR A 203 -7.13 2.77 4.07
C THR A 203 -6.66 3.81 3.06
N ALA A 204 -7.50 4.10 2.07
CA ALA A 204 -7.38 5.21 1.15
C ALA A 204 -8.47 6.23 1.47
N PHE A 205 -8.11 7.50 1.49
CA PHE A 205 -9.04 8.60 1.65
C PHE A 205 -8.66 9.73 0.70
N GLY A 206 -9.67 10.38 0.12
CA GLY A 206 -9.40 11.36 -0.92
C GLY A 206 -10.60 12.13 -1.38
N TYR A 207 -10.31 13.11 -2.22
CA TYR A 207 -11.31 13.94 -2.87
C TYR A 207 -11.07 13.89 -4.37
N ASN A 208 -12.09 13.47 -5.12
CA ASN A 208 -12.02 13.34 -6.56
C ASN A 208 -10.85 12.42 -7.02
N ALA A 209 -9.97 12.89 -7.90
CA ALA A 209 -8.92 12.07 -8.51
C ALA A 209 -7.75 11.76 -7.57
N LEU A 210 -7.50 12.60 -6.55
CA LEU A 210 -6.36 12.47 -5.65
C LEU A 210 -6.77 11.78 -4.36
N ASN A 211 -6.19 10.61 -4.09
CA ASN A 211 -6.44 9.86 -2.86
C ASN A 211 -5.10 9.57 -2.19
N PHE A 212 -5.01 9.89 -0.91
CA PHE A 212 -3.92 9.44 -0.06
C PHE A 212 -4.25 8.06 0.46
N PHE A 213 -3.25 7.22 0.64
CA PHE A 213 -3.46 5.93 1.27
C PHE A 213 -2.33 5.54 2.19
N VAL A 214 -2.68 4.72 3.17
CA VAL A 214 -1.77 4.06 4.11
C VAL A 214 -2.08 2.57 4.12
N GLN A 215 -1.04 1.75 4.14
CA GLN A 215 -1.12 0.30 4.15
C GLN A 215 -0.10 -0.27 5.12
N TYR A 216 -0.51 -1.25 5.93
CA TYR A 216 0.35 -1.97 6.85
C TYR A 216 0.43 -3.44 6.45
N ASN A 217 1.66 -3.94 6.29
CA ASN A 217 1.93 -5.34 5.99
C ASN A 217 2.01 -6.12 7.31
N PHE A 218 0.97 -6.91 7.61
CA PHE A 218 0.93 -7.76 8.81
C PHE A 218 1.90 -8.93 8.72
N THR A 219 2.11 -9.49 7.52
CA THR A 219 3.15 -10.50 7.30
C THR A 219 4.52 -9.81 7.25
N PRO A 220 5.46 -10.14 8.15
CA PRO A 220 6.82 -9.63 8.06
C PRO A 220 7.49 -10.03 6.74
N LEU A 221 8.30 -9.16 6.16
CA LEU A 221 9.02 -9.40 4.91
C LEU A 221 9.90 -10.66 5.03
N PHE A 222 10.77 -10.71 6.03
CA PHE A 222 11.67 -11.83 6.31
C PHE A 222 11.11 -12.81 7.34
N LYS A 223 9.82 -13.15 7.22
CA LYS A 223 9.12 -13.99 8.21
C LYS A 223 9.87 -15.29 8.52
N GLY A 224 10.34 -15.42 9.75
CA GLY A 224 11.04 -16.62 10.25
C GLY A 224 12.46 -16.79 9.72
N VAL A 225 12.99 -15.80 9.01
CA VAL A 225 14.39 -15.77 8.57
C VAL A 225 15.24 -15.22 9.70
N LYS A 226 16.43 -15.80 9.84
CA LYS A 226 17.40 -15.39 10.85
C LYS A 226 18.77 -15.17 10.23
N THR A 227 19.56 -14.35 10.89
CA THR A 227 20.98 -14.18 10.61
C THR A 227 21.80 -15.36 11.12
N SER A 228 23.09 -15.40 10.76
CA SER A 228 24.05 -16.42 11.23
C SER A 228 24.22 -16.47 12.75
N ASP A 229 24.01 -15.35 13.44
CA ASP A 229 24.03 -15.21 14.91
C ASP A 229 22.64 -15.47 15.55
N ASN A 230 21.68 -16.01 14.80
CA ASN A 230 20.33 -16.37 15.25
C ASN A 230 19.43 -15.17 15.63
N THR A 231 19.76 -13.97 15.15
CA THR A 231 18.93 -12.76 15.27
C THR A 231 17.79 -12.82 14.24
N SER A 232 16.56 -12.57 14.68
CA SER A 232 15.38 -12.54 13.80
C SER A 232 15.46 -11.36 12.83
N LEU A 233 15.02 -11.54 11.59
CA LEU A 233 14.91 -10.48 10.59
C LEU A 233 13.48 -10.02 10.32
N ASP A 234 12.51 -10.53 11.09
CA ASP A 234 11.10 -10.17 10.96
C ASP A 234 10.91 -8.65 10.91
N THR A 235 10.53 -8.16 9.73
CA THR A 235 10.39 -6.72 9.46
C THR A 235 9.03 -6.44 8.84
N ASN A 236 8.19 -5.65 9.51
CA ASN A 236 6.91 -5.20 8.98
C ASN A 236 7.06 -3.87 8.25
N ILE A 237 6.35 -3.76 7.12
CA ILE A 237 6.40 -2.59 6.25
C ILE A 237 5.12 -1.76 6.38
N LEU A 238 5.28 -0.45 6.57
CA LEU A 238 4.23 0.56 6.43
C LEU A 238 4.43 1.27 5.10
N GLN A 239 3.42 1.24 4.24
CA GLN A 239 3.43 1.89 2.94
C GLN A 239 2.49 3.10 2.99
N MET A 240 2.94 4.24 2.50
CA MET A 240 2.14 5.46 2.42
C MET A 240 2.31 6.07 1.04
N GLY A 241 1.25 6.67 0.50
CA GLY A 241 1.41 7.40 -0.75
C GLY A 241 0.10 7.82 -1.38
N LEU A 242 0.07 7.79 -2.71
CA LEU A 242 -1.05 8.26 -3.51
C LEU A 242 -1.68 7.10 -4.26
N MET A 243 -2.99 7.18 -4.45
CA MET A 243 -3.80 6.22 -5.19
C MET A 243 -4.76 6.97 -6.12
N PHE A 244 -4.80 6.54 -7.37
CA PHE A 244 -5.60 7.10 -8.43
C PHE A 244 -6.58 6.02 -8.88
N TYR A 245 -7.87 6.34 -8.86
CA TYR A 245 -8.92 5.48 -9.39
C TYR A 245 -9.34 5.99 -10.77
N ILE A 246 -9.35 5.10 -11.74
CA ILE A 246 -9.62 5.36 -13.15
C ILE A 246 -10.83 4.52 -13.55
N LEU A 247 -11.82 5.16 -14.17
CA LEU A 247 -13.03 4.55 -14.72
C LEU A 247 -12.85 4.27 -16.22
#